data_AF-A0A2M7FL07-F1
#
_entry.id   AF-A0A2M7FL07-F1
#
_cell.length_a   1.000
_cell.length_b   1.000
_cell.length_c   1.000
_cell.angle_alpha   90.00
_cell.angle_beta   90.00
_cell.angle_gamma   90.00
#
_symmetry.space_group_name_H-M   'P 1'
#
loop_
_entity.id
_entity.type
_entity.pdbx_description
1 polymer ?
#
loop_
_entity_poly.entity_id
_entity_poly.type
_entity_poly.pdbx_seq_one_letter_code
_entity_poly.pdbx_strand_id
1 'polypeptide(L)'
;MLARLNLFVAWFLIPQTLVLGWVAATGRLLLGMLGANTHEGDIPSRMTGALLVFGAVYLVMHFRGTLPPEGKPEGKGYTIGQRLVLAGNLLAGLYVAFQLSHFLVENRAIFLIINGFTDAFGYWAMACWVIGFSFLYQSSLPNK
;
A
#
# COMPACT_ATOMS: atom_id res chain seq x y z
N MET A 1 -13.61 -3.71 13.60
CA MET A 1 -12.50 -2.73 13.66
C MET A 1 -11.27 -3.22 12.89
N LEU A 2 -10.70 -4.39 13.20
CA LEU A 2 -9.51 -4.94 12.52
C LEU A 2 -9.65 -5.05 11.00
N ALA A 3 -10.79 -5.54 10.48
CA ALA A 3 -11.02 -5.63 9.03
C ALA A 3 -11.00 -4.26 8.32
N ARG A 4 -11.52 -3.21 8.97
CA ARG A 4 -11.47 -1.85 8.42
C ARG A 4 -10.04 -1.30 8.40
N LEU A 5 -9.28 -1.56 9.45
CA LEU A 5 -7.86 -1.19 9.51
C LEU A 5 -7.05 -1.95 8.45
N ASN A 6 -7.33 -3.24 8.24
CA ASN A 6 -6.70 -4.04 7.20
C ASN A 6 -6.95 -3.46 5.80
N LEU A 7 -8.19 -3.05 5.51
CA LEU A 7 -8.53 -2.40 4.24
C LEU A 7 -7.89 -1.00 4.13
N PHE A 8 -7.87 -0.22 5.21
CA PHE A 8 -7.17 1.06 5.25
C PHE A 8 -5.69 0.90 4.87
N VAL A 9 -5.01 -0.06 5.49
CA VAL A 9 -3.60 -0.34 5.21
C VAL A 9 -3.41 -0.77 3.76
N ALA A 10 -4.32 -1.58 3.19
CA ALA A 10 -4.25 -1.96 1.79
C ALA A 10 -4.38 -0.75 0.86
N TRP A 11 -5.39 0.10 1.07
CA TRP A 11 -5.59 1.31 0.26
C TRP A 11 -4.48 2.34 0.41
N PHE A 12 -3.82 2.37 1.58
CA PHE A 12 -2.63 3.18 1.78
C PHE A 12 -1.41 2.59 1.05
N LEU A 13 -1.18 1.29 1.13
CA LEU A 13 0.00 0.62 0.58
C LEU A 13 -0.06 0.41 -0.93
N ILE A 14 -1.24 0.22 -1.52
CA ILE A 14 -1.40 0.05 -2.97
C ILE A 14 -0.72 1.18 -3.76
N PRO A 15 -0.96 2.48 -3.48
CA PRO A 15 -0.23 3.57 -4.13
C PRO A 15 1.28 3.54 -3.88
N GLN A 16 1.71 3.16 -2.67
CA GLN A 16 3.15 3.07 -2.34
C GLN A 16 3.84 1.93 -3.10
N THR A 17 3.12 0.89 -3.48
CA THR A 17 3.66 -0.25 -4.24
C THR A 17 3.58 -0.04 -5.75
N LEU A 18 2.49 0.53 -6.26
CA LEU A 18 2.24 0.62 -7.71
C LEU A 18 2.78 1.89 -8.37
N VAL A 19 2.70 3.01 -7.65
CA VAL A 19 2.91 4.35 -8.22
C VAL A 19 3.82 5.18 -7.32
N LEU A 20 4.81 4.54 -6.70
CA LEU A 20 5.75 5.19 -5.77
C LEU A 20 6.41 6.44 -6.36
N GLY A 21 6.77 6.40 -7.66
CA GLY A 21 7.31 7.57 -8.37
C GLY A 21 6.35 8.77 -8.37
N TRP A 22 5.06 8.53 -8.63
CA TRP A 22 4.02 9.58 -8.59
C TRP A 22 3.78 10.10 -7.17
N VAL A 23 3.83 9.22 -6.18
CA VAL A 23 3.73 9.61 -4.76
C VAL A 23 4.90 10.54 -4.41
N ALA A 24 6.12 10.17 -4.77
CA ALA A 24 7.32 10.99 -4.55
C ALA A 24 7.27 12.32 -5.30
N ALA A 25 6.83 12.32 -6.56
CA ALA A 25 6.67 13.52 -7.37
C ALA A 25 5.65 14.48 -6.77
N THR A 26 4.51 13.97 -6.30
CA THR A 26 3.47 14.78 -5.63
C THR A 26 4.00 15.41 -4.34
N GLY A 27 4.74 14.64 -3.54
CA GLY A 27 5.39 15.15 -2.33
C GLY A 27 6.43 16.24 -2.64
N ARG A 28 7.22 16.05 -3.69
CA ARG A 28 8.19 17.06 -4.16
C ARG A 28 7.49 18.35 -4.61
N LEU A 29 6.40 18.26 -5.37
CA LEU A 29 5.65 19.45 -5.79
C LEU A 29 5.17 20.26 -4.58
N LEU A 30 4.61 19.59 -3.58
CA LEU A 30 4.17 20.27 -2.35
C LEU A 30 5.34 20.89 -1.58
N LEU A 31 6.43 20.16 -1.39
CA LEU A 31 7.64 20.68 -0.73
C LEU A 31 8.24 21.86 -1.49
N GLY A 32 8.26 21.81 -2.82
CA GLY A 32 8.71 22.91 -3.67
C GLY A 32 7.83 24.15 -3.55
N MET A 33 6.50 23.98 -3.46
CA MET A 33 5.57 25.10 -3.18
C MET A 33 5.81 25.73 -1.80
N LEU A 34 6.33 24.96 -0.85
CA LEU A 34 6.72 25.44 0.48
C LEU A 34 8.16 25.97 0.55
N GLY A 35 8.87 26.04 -0.58
CA GLY A 35 10.22 26.60 -0.68
C GLY A 35 11.35 25.61 -0.35
N ALA A 36 11.07 24.32 -0.19
CA ALA A 36 12.09 23.31 0.03
C ALA A 36 12.68 22.82 -1.30
N ASN A 37 14.01 22.83 -1.40
CA ASN A 37 14.73 22.22 -2.52
C ASN A 37 14.91 20.73 -2.30
N THR A 38 14.03 19.92 -2.89
CA THR A 38 14.17 18.45 -2.91
C THR A 38 14.27 17.91 -4.33
N HIS A 39 15.08 16.88 -4.52
CA HIS A 39 15.20 16.15 -5.77
C HIS A 39 14.10 15.08 -5.87
N GLU A 40 13.86 14.63 -7.09
CA GLU A 40 12.91 13.56 -7.34
C GLU A 40 13.43 12.24 -6.79
N GLY A 41 12.61 11.55 -6.01
CA GLY A 41 12.99 10.29 -5.37
C GLY A 41 13.64 10.44 -4.00
N ASP A 42 13.95 11.66 -3.54
CA ASP A 42 14.47 11.92 -2.19
C ASP A 42 13.48 11.45 -1.10
N ILE A 43 14.02 10.97 0.02
CA ILE A 43 13.22 10.46 1.15
C ILE A 43 12.18 11.49 1.65
N PRO A 44 12.51 12.79 1.85
CA PRO A 44 11.51 13.80 2.22
C PRO A 44 10.33 13.89 1.25
N SER A 45 10.58 13.80 -0.05
CA SER A 45 9.54 13.83 -1.10
C SER A 45 8.65 12.58 -1.01
N ARG A 46 9.24 11.38 -0.83
CA ARG A 46 8.51 10.13 -0.63
C ARG A 46 7.64 10.17 0.63
N MET A 47 8.20 10.64 1.75
CA MET A 47 7.47 10.75 3.03
C MET A 47 6.30 11.72 2.93
N THR A 48 6.51 12.88 2.31
CA THR A 48 5.45 13.88 2.12
C THR A 48 4.33 13.33 1.24
N GLY A 49 4.68 12.66 0.13
CA GLY A 49 3.70 11.97 -0.70
C GLY A 49 2.93 10.89 0.06
N ALA A 50 3.62 10.08 0.88
CA ALA A 50 2.98 9.06 1.70
C ALA A 50 2.00 9.67 2.70
N LEU A 51 2.34 10.80 3.34
CA LEU A 51 1.43 11.52 4.23
C LEU A 51 0.18 12.03 3.49
N LEU A 52 0.33 12.52 2.27
CA LEU A 52 -0.81 12.92 1.44
C LEU A 52 -1.72 11.74 1.11
N VAL A 53 -1.15 10.59 0.72
CA VAL A 53 -1.93 9.37 0.46
C VAL A 53 -2.63 8.90 1.73
N PHE A 54 -1.94 8.89 2.88
CA PHE A 54 -2.54 8.53 4.16
C PHE A 54 -3.73 9.43 4.49
N GLY A 55 -3.56 10.75 4.36
CA GLY A 55 -4.63 11.73 4.56
C GLY A 55 -5.81 11.51 3.61
N ALA A 56 -5.54 11.29 2.32
CA ALA A 56 -6.58 11.01 1.33
C ALA A 56 -7.38 9.75 1.65
N VAL A 57 -6.70 8.64 1.97
CA VAL A 57 -7.36 7.38 2.36
C VAL A 57 -8.16 7.56 3.64
N TYR A 58 -7.62 8.29 4.62
CA TYR A 58 -8.33 8.62 5.86
C TYR A 58 -9.59 9.44 5.59
N LEU A 59 -9.51 10.50 4.78
CA LEU A 59 -10.67 11.33 4.45
C LEU A 59 -11.75 10.51 3.74
N VAL A 60 -11.37 9.68 2.75
CA VAL A 60 -12.32 8.80 2.06
C VAL A 60 -12.98 7.83 3.05
N MET A 61 -12.21 7.21 3.94
CA MET A 61 -12.75 6.33 4.97
C MET A 61 -13.64 7.08 5.98
N HIS A 62 -13.27 8.30 6.36
CA HIS A 62 -14.03 9.11 7.31
C HIS A 62 -15.39 9.51 6.72
N PHE A 63 -15.42 10.01 5.48
CA PHE A 63 -16.66 10.44 4.83
C PHE A 63 -17.56 9.27 4.39
N ARG A 64 -16.99 8.15 3.93
CA ARG A 64 -17.77 6.96 3.54
C ARG A 64 -18.09 6.01 4.69
N GLY A 65 -17.41 6.16 5.83
CA GLY A 65 -17.43 5.24 6.97
C GLY A 65 -16.55 3.98 6.81
N THR A 66 -16.16 3.64 5.57
CA THR A 66 -15.40 2.43 5.24
C THR A 66 -14.84 2.49 3.81
N LEU A 67 -13.94 1.55 3.48
CA LEU A 67 -13.28 1.46 2.17
C LEU A 67 -13.72 0.18 1.44
N PRO A 68 -13.99 0.25 0.13
CA PRO A 68 -14.38 -0.93 -0.65
C PRO A 68 -13.18 -1.84 -0.95
N PRO A 69 -13.34 -3.16 -1.14
CA PRO A 69 -14.54 -3.94 -0.88
C PRO A 69 -14.67 -4.26 0.62
N GLU A 70 -15.84 -3.95 1.19
CA GLU A 70 -16.10 -4.15 2.62
C GLU A 70 -16.20 -5.64 2.99
N GLY A 71 -16.83 -6.42 2.11
CA GLY A 71 -17.23 -7.80 2.39
C GLY A 71 -18.31 -7.92 3.46
N LYS A 72 -19.01 -9.05 3.51
CA LYS A 72 -19.94 -9.38 4.60
C LYS A 72 -19.32 -10.49 5.47
N PRO A 73 -19.21 -10.31 6.79
CA PRO A 73 -18.63 -11.33 7.67
C PRO A 73 -19.25 -12.71 7.55
N GLU A 74 -20.55 -12.79 7.28
CA GLU A 74 -21.30 -14.04 7.10
C GLU A 74 -21.16 -14.62 5.68
N GLY A 75 -20.59 -13.86 4.74
CA GLY A 75 -20.46 -14.22 3.34
C GLY A 75 -19.34 -15.22 3.09
N LYS A 76 -19.57 -16.13 2.14
CA LYS A 76 -18.55 -17.10 1.70
C LYS A 76 -17.31 -16.35 1.19
N GLY A 77 -16.15 -16.76 1.68
CA GLY A 77 -14.87 -16.17 1.27
C GLY A 77 -14.41 -14.95 2.08
N TYR A 78 -15.22 -14.39 2.98
CA TYR A 78 -14.84 -13.20 3.76
C TYR A 78 -13.53 -13.39 4.54
N THR A 79 -13.42 -14.48 5.31
CA THR A 79 -12.23 -14.78 6.12
C THR A 79 -10.98 -15.00 5.26
N ILE A 80 -11.13 -15.69 4.13
CA ILE A 80 -10.03 -15.93 3.18
C ILE A 80 -9.59 -14.60 2.56
N GLY A 81 -10.57 -13.78 2.13
CA GLY A 81 -10.33 -12.45 1.58
C GLY A 81 -9.55 -11.55 2.54
N GLN A 82 -10.00 -11.45 3.80
CA GLN A 82 -9.29 -10.66 4.82
C GLN A 82 -7.86 -11.15 5.07
N ARG A 83 -7.64 -12.47 5.12
CA ARG A 83 -6.30 -13.05 5.32
C ARG A 83 -5.38 -12.78 4.14
N LEU A 84 -5.89 -12.87 2.91
CA LEU A 84 -5.12 -12.54 1.70
C LEU A 84 -4.77 -11.06 1.65
N VAL A 85 -5.71 -10.17 1.97
CA VAL A 85 -5.42 -8.74 2.06
C VAL A 85 -4.34 -8.45 3.11
N LEU A 86 -4.41 -9.12 4.28
CA LEU A 86 -3.39 -8.97 5.33
C LEU A 86 -2.01 -9.47 4.87
N ALA A 87 -1.96 -10.62 4.17
CA ALA A 87 -0.72 -11.12 3.59
C ALA A 87 -0.13 -10.15 2.57
N GLY A 88 -0.97 -9.57 1.70
CA GLY A 88 -0.55 -8.53 0.76
C GLY A 88 -0.02 -7.29 1.47
N ASN A 89 -0.69 -6.85 2.54
CA ASN A 89 -0.23 -5.72 3.36
C ASN A 89 1.13 -5.97 4.01
N LEU A 90 1.37 -7.20 4.51
CA LEU A 90 2.65 -7.56 5.10
C LEU A 90 3.78 -7.49 4.05
N LEU A 91 3.56 -8.08 2.87
CA LEU A 91 4.53 -8.08 1.77
C LEU A 91 4.81 -6.67 1.26
N ALA A 92 3.77 -5.86 1.06
CA ALA A 92 3.92 -4.47 0.65
C ALA A 92 4.60 -3.61 1.72
N GLY A 93 4.31 -3.86 3.01
CA GLY A 93 5.00 -3.20 4.11
C GLY A 93 6.50 -3.49 4.12
N LEU A 94 6.88 -4.76 3.89
CA LEU A 94 8.29 -5.15 3.74
C LEU A 94 8.94 -4.49 2.52
N TYR A 95 8.23 -4.45 1.38
CA TYR A 95 8.69 -3.76 0.18
C TYR A 95 8.95 -2.27 0.43
N VAL A 96 8.00 -1.56 1.02
CA VAL A 96 8.12 -0.13 1.32
C VAL A 96 9.22 0.13 2.34
N ALA A 97 9.34 -0.69 3.38
CA ALA A 97 10.39 -0.57 4.38
C ALA A 97 11.78 -0.73 3.75
N PHE A 98 11.95 -1.67 2.81
CA PHE A 98 13.18 -1.81 2.05
C PHE A 98 13.45 -0.61 1.15
N GLN A 99 12.43 -0.12 0.42
CA GLN A 99 12.57 1.08 -0.42
C GLN A 99 13.04 2.31 0.36
N LEU A 100 12.66 2.42 1.63
CA LEU A 100 13.11 3.49 2.52
C LEU A 100 14.47 3.24 3.16
N SER A 101 14.92 2.00 3.30
CA SER A 101 16.16 1.65 4.02
C SER A 101 17.29 1.13 3.13
N HIS A 102 17.06 0.97 1.81
CA HIS A 102 18.04 0.37 0.90
C HIS A 102 19.38 1.10 0.84
N PHE A 103 19.41 2.40 1.15
CA PHE A 103 20.64 3.20 1.21
C PHE A 103 21.62 2.75 2.30
N LEU A 104 21.15 1.95 3.27
CA LEU A 104 21.99 1.33 4.30
C LEU A 104 22.79 0.13 3.79
N VAL A 105 22.49 -0.36 2.57
CA VAL A 105 23.19 -1.50 1.96
C VAL A 105 24.32 -0.98 1.08
N GLU A 106 25.52 -0.87 1.65
CA GLU A 106 26.70 -0.35 0.93
C GLU A 106 27.22 -1.29 -0.16
N ASN A 107 27.06 -2.61 0.02
CA ASN A 107 27.53 -3.60 -0.94
C ASN A 107 26.55 -3.75 -2.11
N ARG A 108 27.00 -3.34 -3.30
CA ARG A 108 26.20 -3.38 -4.54
C ARG A 108 25.69 -4.78 -4.93
N ALA A 109 26.48 -5.83 -4.73
CA ALA A 109 26.05 -7.19 -5.08
C ALA A 109 24.93 -7.68 -4.15
N ILE A 110 25.05 -7.39 -2.85
CA ILE A 110 24.02 -7.68 -1.85
C ILE A 110 22.76 -6.87 -2.15
N PHE A 111 22.90 -5.58 -2.47
CA PHE A 111 21.79 -4.72 -2.86
C PHE A 111 21.00 -5.28 -4.05
N LEU A 112 21.68 -5.73 -5.12
CA LEU A 112 21.00 -6.27 -6.30
C LEU A 112 20.18 -7.53 -5.99
N ILE A 113 20.72 -8.44 -5.17
CA ILE A 113 20.02 -9.68 -4.77
C ILE A 113 18.80 -9.33 -3.92
N ILE A 114 18.97 -8.49 -2.91
CA ILE A 114 17.87 -8.11 -2.01
C ILE A 114 16.81 -7.30 -2.76
N ASN A 115 17.21 -6.42 -3.68
CA ASN A 115 16.29 -5.64 -4.49
C ASN A 115 15.43 -6.54 -5.38
N GLY A 116 16.02 -7.49 -6.12
CA GLY A 116 15.25 -8.43 -6.94
C GLY A 116 14.28 -9.29 -6.12
N PHE A 117 14.70 -9.75 -4.94
CA PHE A 117 13.83 -10.49 -4.03
C PHE A 117 12.69 -9.63 -3.47
N THR A 118 12.97 -8.36 -3.18
CA THR A 118 11.99 -7.43 -2.60
C THR A 118 10.99 -6.94 -3.65
N ASP A 119 11.42 -6.73 -4.91
CA ASP A 119 10.52 -6.40 -6.01
C ASP A 119 9.46 -7.50 -6.20
N ALA A 120 9.84 -8.77 -6.03
CA ALA A 120 8.89 -9.88 -6.02
C ALA A 120 7.80 -9.71 -4.95
N PHE A 121 8.11 -9.15 -3.78
CA PHE A 121 7.09 -8.89 -2.73
C PHE A 121 6.03 -7.92 -3.22
N GLY A 122 6.39 -6.90 -4.01
CA GLY A 122 5.42 -6.00 -4.63
C GLY A 122 4.45 -6.74 -5.55
N TYR A 123 4.95 -7.65 -6.39
CA TYR A 123 4.12 -8.48 -7.27
C TYR A 123 3.22 -9.45 -6.50
N TRP A 124 3.76 -10.12 -5.48
CA TRP A 124 2.97 -11.02 -4.63
C TRP A 124 1.91 -10.26 -3.83
N ALA A 125 2.23 -9.06 -3.33
CA ALA A 125 1.27 -8.20 -2.66
C ALA A 125 0.08 -7.85 -3.57
N MET A 126 0.35 -7.48 -4.82
CA MET A 126 -0.69 -7.25 -5.82
C MET A 126 -1.59 -8.47 -6.02
N ALA A 127 -1.01 -9.66 -6.22
CA ALA A 127 -1.77 -10.88 -6.40
C ALA A 127 -2.66 -11.17 -5.17
N CYS A 128 -2.11 -11.03 -3.96
CA CYS A 128 -2.84 -11.18 -2.71
C CYS A 128 -4.00 -10.18 -2.58
N TRP A 129 -3.80 -8.91 -2.92
CA TRP A 129 -4.87 -7.91 -2.89
C TRP A 129 -5.95 -8.18 -3.93
N VAL A 130 -5.59 -8.47 -5.18
CA VAL A 130 -6.56 -8.74 -6.26
C VAL A 130 -7.45 -9.94 -5.91
N ILE A 131 -6.84 -11.05 -5.49
CA ILE A 131 -7.58 -12.25 -5.10
C ILE A 131 -8.36 -12.00 -3.81
N GLY A 132 -7.75 -11.36 -2.81
CA GLY A 132 -8.39 -11.05 -1.54
C GLY A 132 -9.61 -10.15 -1.69
N PHE A 133 -9.48 -9.07 -2.46
CA PHE A 133 -10.59 -8.16 -2.80
C PHE A 133 -11.68 -8.86 -3.59
N SER A 134 -11.33 -9.80 -4.48
CA SER A 134 -12.32 -10.60 -5.20
C SER A 134 -13.15 -11.47 -4.25
N PHE A 135 -12.53 -12.14 -3.28
CA PHE A 135 -13.24 -12.90 -2.25
C PHE A 135 -14.09 -12.01 -1.35
N LEU A 136 -13.59 -10.84 -0.96
CA LEU A 136 -14.37 -9.88 -0.18
C LEU A 136 -15.58 -9.36 -0.97
N TYR A 137 -15.41 -9.03 -2.24
CA TYR A 137 -16.50 -8.63 -3.11
C TYR A 137 -17.54 -9.76 -3.24
N GLN A 138 -17.12 -10.99 -3.52
CA GLN A 138 -18.01 -12.15 -3.60
C GLN A 138 -18.78 -12.37 -2.30
N SER A 139 -18.13 -12.21 -1.13
CA SER A 139 -18.80 -12.35 0.16
C SER A 139 -19.93 -11.33 0.36
N SER A 140 -19.89 -10.19 -0.34
CA SER A 140 -20.90 -9.14 -0.22
C SER A 140 -22.13 -9.36 -1.12
N LEU A 141 -22.04 -10.22 -2.11
CA LEU A 141 -23.12 -10.51 -3.05
C LEU A 141 -24.32 -11.16 -2.34
N PRO A 142 -25.55 -10.96 -2.82
CA PRO A 142 -26.72 -11.67 -2.30
C PRO A 142 -26.50 -13.18 -2.43
N ASN A 143 -26.80 -13.94 -1.36
CA ASN A 143 -26.87 -15.39 -1.44
C ASN A 143 -27.99 -15.74 -2.42
N LYS A 144 -27.63 -16.31 -3.58
CA LYS A 144 -28.58 -17.05 -4.42
C LYS A 144 -28.89 -18.40 -3.77
#